data_AF-A0A7S0APC0-F1
#
_entry.id   AF-A0A7S0APC0-F1
#
_cell.length_a   1.000
_cell.length_b   1.000
_cell.length_c   1.000
_cell.angle_alpha   90.00
_cell.angle_beta   90.00
_cell.angle_gamma   90.00
#
_symmetry.space_group_name_H-M   'P 1'
#
loop_
_entity.id
_entity.type
_entity.pdbx_description
1 polymer ?
#
loop_
_entity_poly.entity_id
_entity_poly.type
_entity_poly.pdbx_seq_one_letter_code
_entity_poly.pdbx_strand_id
1 'polypeptide(L)'
;RNIGYRSMCRLWSGRLQRMEFLRKYKYYLRMDDDSLLTAAPRVDPFVEMGENRWKYSYRQPFFEAWGYDKMWEIAQKQMTEEQMDNMARMGWLVPPFGNNKSWQYIGGEPYNNYHVATVSMWSDPKWLNYLTTLEAEFGFFKHRMGDANIHAFAMGMLLQPEEVGLKNEFPYVHNINGMPAYGYQVEKCEPRLEKEVRSVTHSLEIGELGKTGRAKKNLLRVIKKE
;
A
#
# COMPACT_ATOMS: atom_id res chain seq x y z
N ARG A 1 4.83 16.13 11.30
CA ARG A 1 4.89 14.70 11.73
C ARG A 1 6.33 14.35 12.13
N ASN A 2 6.51 13.45 13.11
CA ASN A 2 7.78 13.15 13.77
C ASN A 2 8.72 12.26 12.93
N ILE A 3 9.93 12.01 13.44
CA ILE A 3 10.94 11.16 12.78
C ILE A 3 10.47 9.71 12.59
N GLY A 4 9.66 9.19 13.52
CA GLY A 4 9.09 7.85 13.44
C GLY A 4 8.17 7.71 12.23
N TYR A 5 7.28 8.67 12.01
CA TYR A 5 6.41 8.71 10.83
C TYR A 5 7.21 8.75 9.52
N ARG A 6 8.22 9.62 9.43
CA ARG A 6 9.05 9.74 8.22
C ARG A 6 9.84 8.45 7.95
N SER A 7 10.30 7.79 9.02
CA SER A 7 10.97 6.49 8.93
C SER A 7 10.03 5.38 8.47
N MET A 8 8.78 5.40 8.93
CA MET A 8 7.72 4.51 8.49
C MET A 8 7.42 4.70 7.00
N CYS A 9 7.21 5.93 6.53
CA CYS A 9 6.98 6.20 5.10
C CYS A 9 8.15 5.68 4.27
N ARG A 10 9.39 6.01 4.66
CA ARG A 10 10.60 5.50 3.99
C ARG A 10 10.66 3.97 3.94
N LEU A 11 10.25 3.29 5.02
CA LEU A 11 10.23 1.83 5.09
C LEU A 11 9.19 1.24 4.12
N TRP A 12 7.99 1.83 4.08
CA TRP A 12 6.87 1.35 3.27
C TRP A 12 6.97 1.70 1.79
N SER A 13 7.77 2.70 1.42
CA SER A 13 8.08 3.09 0.03
C SER A 13 8.95 2.09 -0.75
N GLY A 14 8.82 0.78 -0.55
CA GLY A 14 9.53 -0.24 -1.33
C GLY A 14 10.76 -0.87 -0.64
N ARG A 15 11.15 -0.43 0.57
CA ARG A 15 12.21 -1.09 1.35
C ARG A 15 11.72 -2.37 1.99
N LEU A 16 10.57 -2.32 2.66
CA LEU A 16 9.95 -3.47 3.32
C LEU A 16 9.65 -4.59 2.33
N GLN A 17 9.10 -4.25 1.17
CA GLN A 17 8.68 -5.18 0.12
C GLN A 17 9.84 -5.97 -0.48
N ARG A 18 11.08 -5.48 -0.32
CA ARG A 18 12.30 -6.14 -0.78
C ARG A 18 12.99 -6.98 0.29
N MET A 19 12.48 -6.99 1.53
CA MET A 19 13.05 -7.80 2.60
C MET A 19 12.86 -9.29 2.31
N GLU A 20 13.81 -10.10 2.77
CA GLU A 20 13.89 -11.52 2.45
C GLU A 20 12.60 -12.29 2.79
N PHE A 21 11.94 -11.94 3.90
CA PHE A 21 10.72 -12.63 4.33
C PHE A 21 9.58 -12.51 3.32
N LEU A 22 9.55 -11.48 2.47
CA LEU A 22 8.54 -11.30 1.44
C LEU A 22 8.90 -11.96 0.10
N ARG A 23 10.18 -12.22 -0.17
CA ARG A 23 10.66 -12.71 -1.48
C ARG A 23 10.04 -14.02 -1.94
N LYS A 24 9.58 -14.86 -1.00
CA LYS A 24 8.96 -16.15 -1.28
C LYS A 24 7.47 -16.05 -1.68
N TYR A 25 6.87 -14.87 -1.62
CA TYR A 25 5.46 -14.66 -1.93
C TYR A 25 5.26 -13.92 -3.26
N LYS A 26 4.16 -14.23 -3.94
CA LYS A 26 3.75 -13.51 -5.16
C LYS A 26 3.12 -12.16 -4.83
N TYR A 27 2.24 -12.14 -3.83
CA TYR A 27 1.51 -10.96 -3.38
C TYR A 27 1.70 -10.76 -1.88
N TYR A 28 1.48 -9.53 -1.42
CA TYR A 28 1.27 -9.22 -0.01
C TYR A 28 0.06 -8.30 0.13
N LEU A 29 -0.61 -8.37 1.29
CA LEU A 29 -1.67 -7.45 1.70
C LEU A 29 -1.16 -6.62 2.87
N ARG A 30 -1.19 -5.29 2.74
CA ARG A 30 -0.99 -4.37 3.87
C ARG A 30 -2.32 -4.12 4.57
N MET A 31 -2.28 -4.16 5.90
CA MET A 31 -3.29 -3.62 6.80
C MET A 31 -2.55 -2.92 7.94
N ASP A 32 -2.98 -1.71 8.28
CA ASP A 32 -2.42 -0.94 9.40
C ASP A 32 -3.01 -1.42 10.75
N ASP A 33 -2.38 -1.05 11.86
CA ASP A 33 -2.74 -1.53 13.21
C ASP A 33 -4.07 -0.98 13.75
N ASP A 34 -4.59 0.08 13.16
CA ASP A 34 -5.90 0.69 13.41
C ASP A 34 -6.91 0.38 12.28
N SER A 35 -6.67 -0.72 11.57
CA SER A 35 -7.57 -1.26 10.55
C SER A 35 -8.56 -2.26 11.15
N LEU A 36 -9.80 -2.24 10.68
CA LEU A 36 -10.82 -3.23 11.02
C LEU A 36 -11.46 -3.81 9.76
N LEU A 37 -11.67 -5.13 9.76
CA LEU A 37 -12.58 -5.77 8.82
C LEU A 37 -14.01 -5.65 9.36
N THR A 38 -14.93 -5.13 8.56
CA THR A 38 -16.34 -4.94 8.97
C THR A 38 -17.21 -6.18 8.72
N ALA A 39 -16.73 -7.10 7.89
CA ALA A 39 -17.33 -8.38 7.55
C ALA A 39 -16.25 -9.33 6.98
N ALA A 40 -16.59 -10.60 6.78
CA ALA A 40 -15.72 -11.52 6.05
C ALA A 40 -15.65 -11.13 4.56
N PRO A 41 -14.46 -11.07 3.93
CA PRO A 41 -14.35 -10.84 2.50
C PRO A 41 -15.07 -11.95 1.71
N ARG A 42 -15.88 -11.57 0.71
CA ARG A 42 -16.58 -12.53 -0.16
C ARG A 42 -15.66 -13.32 -1.08
N VAL A 43 -14.53 -12.71 -1.45
CA VAL A 43 -13.52 -13.27 -2.35
C VAL A 43 -12.16 -13.06 -1.72
N ASP A 44 -11.28 -14.06 -1.83
CA ASP A 44 -9.89 -13.93 -1.41
C ASP A 44 -9.20 -12.86 -2.27
N PRO A 45 -8.64 -11.80 -1.66
CA PRO A 45 -8.02 -10.70 -2.40
C PRO A 45 -6.85 -11.17 -3.29
N PHE A 46 -6.15 -12.25 -2.93
CA PHE A 46 -5.05 -12.77 -3.73
C PHE A 46 -5.52 -13.55 -4.95
N VAL A 47 -6.67 -14.22 -4.85
CA VAL A 47 -7.31 -14.90 -6.00
C VAL A 47 -7.75 -13.86 -7.02
N GLU A 48 -8.44 -12.82 -6.56
CA GLU A 48 -8.93 -11.74 -7.41
C GLU A 48 -7.81 -10.99 -8.15
N MET A 49 -6.66 -10.77 -7.50
CA MET A 49 -5.46 -10.23 -8.16
C MET A 49 -5.00 -11.10 -9.34
N GLY A 50 -5.09 -12.43 -9.19
CA GLY A 50 -4.74 -13.37 -10.24
C GLY A 50 -5.74 -13.37 -11.40
N GLU A 51 -7.04 -13.43 -11.09
CA GLU A 51 -8.13 -13.50 -12.07
C GLU A 51 -8.20 -12.23 -12.93
N ASN A 52 -8.07 -11.06 -12.30
CA ASN A 52 -8.10 -9.77 -12.99
C ASN A 52 -6.74 -9.34 -13.55
N ARG A 53 -5.69 -10.16 -13.35
CA ARG A 53 -4.30 -9.85 -13.73
C ARG A 53 -3.80 -8.52 -13.14
N TRP A 54 -4.30 -8.17 -11.96
CA TRP A 54 -3.84 -7.00 -11.24
C TRP A 54 -2.47 -7.22 -10.62
N LYS A 55 -1.68 -6.15 -10.60
CA LYS A 55 -0.38 -6.08 -9.93
C LYS A 55 -0.43 -5.21 -8.67
N TYR A 56 -1.37 -4.27 -8.59
CA TYR A 56 -1.63 -3.45 -7.42
C TYR A 56 -3.14 -3.24 -7.26
N SER A 57 -3.68 -3.37 -6.05
CA SER A 57 -5.07 -3.07 -5.75
C SER A 57 -5.20 -2.31 -4.44
N TYR A 58 -6.10 -1.33 -4.40
CA TYR A 58 -6.39 -0.49 -3.25
C TYR A 58 -7.88 -0.17 -3.18
N ARG A 59 -8.35 0.39 -2.07
CA ARG A 59 -9.79 0.62 -1.86
C ARG A 59 -10.29 2.00 -2.22
N GLN A 60 -9.47 3.03 -2.07
CA GLN A 60 -9.93 4.39 -2.18
C GLN A 60 -8.78 5.29 -2.64
N PRO A 61 -9.01 6.19 -3.62
CA PRO A 61 -8.05 7.24 -3.94
C PRO A 61 -8.04 8.31 -2.83
N PHE A 62 -6.88 8.91 -2.61
CA PHE A 62 -6.72 10.05 -1.73
C PHE A 62 -5.88 11.13 -2.41
N PHE A 63 -5.86 12.33 -1.85
CA PHE A 63 -5.09 13.45 -2.38
C PHE A 63 -4.33 14.14 -1.24
N GLU A 64 -3.00 14.18 -1.38
CA GLU A 64 -2.11 14.82 -0.42
C GLU A 64 -1.06 15.69 -1.15
N ALA A 65 -0.83 16.91 -0.66
CA ALA A 65 0.09 17.89 -1.25
C ALA A 65 1.43 18.01 -0.48
N TRP A 66 1.78 17.05 0.39
CA TRP A 66 2.97 17.15 1.22
C TRP A 66 4.19 16.54 0.53
N GLY A 67 5.16 17.40 0.15
CA GLY A 67 6.40 16.96 -0.51
C GLY A 67 6.22 16.51 -1.97
N TYR A 68 4.98 16.52 -2.47
CA TYR A 68 4.60 16.07 -3.80
C TYR A 68 5.32 16.83 -4.93
N ASP A 69 5.57 18.14 -4.80
CA ASP A 69 6.33 18.92 -5.79
C ASP A 69 7.72 18.34 -6.02
N LYS A 70 8.42 18.00 -4.92
CA LYS A 70 9.78 17.47 -5.01
C LYS A 70 9.79 16.03 -5.53
N MET A 71 8.80 15.22 -5.14
CA MET A 71 8.63 13.88 -5.69
C MET A 71 8.40 13.93 -7.20
N TRP A 72 7.54 14.85 -7.66
CA TRP A 72 7.23 15.05 -9.06
C TRP A 72 8.43 15.59 -9.84
N GLU A 73 9.17 16.55 -9.28
CA GLU A 73 10.39 17.09 -9.87
C GLU A 73 11.40 16.00 -10.23
N ILE A 74 11.53 14.99 -9.36
CA ILE A 74 12.41 13.84 -9.58
C ILE A 74 11.76 12.83 -10.54
N ALA A 75 10.48 12.52 -10.36
CA ALA A 75 9.78 11.50 -11.14
C ALA A 75 9.69 11.87 -12.63
N GLN A 76 9.33 13.11 -12.96
CA GLN A 76 9.15 13.57 -14.33
C GLN A 76 10.44 13.47 -15.17
N LYS A 77 11.62 13.49 -14.54
CA LYS A 77 12.92 13.32 -15.22
C LYS A 77 13.22 11.86 -15.56
N GLN A 78 12.49 10.92 -14.97
CA GLN A 78 12.74 9.48 -15.06
C GLN A 78 11.59 8.72 -15.75
N MET A 79 10.46 9.39 -16.02
CA MET A 79 9.29 8.82 -16.66
C MET A 79 9.26 9.11 -18.16
N THR A 80 8.81 8.14 -18.95
CA THR A 80 8.46 8.32 -20.36
C THR A 80 7.09 8.98 -20.49
N GLU A 81 6.77 9.51 -21.67
CA GLU A 81 5.42 10.02 -21.96
C GLU A 81 4.33 8.95 -21.79
N GLU A 82 4.60 7.70 -22.20
CA GLU A 82 3.66 6.58 -21.99
C GLU A 82 3.40 6.34 -20.49
N GLN A 83 4.44 6.39 -19.65
CA GLN A 83 4.27 6.23 -18.19
C GLN A 83 3.49 7.41 -17.58
N MET A 84 3.71 8.62 -18.07
CA MET A 84 2.95 9.80 -17.64
C MET A 84 1.49 9.72 -18.10
N ASP A 85 1.23 9.24 -19.31
CA ASP A 85 -0.13 9.01 -19.82
C ASP A 85 -0.85 7.94 -18.99
N ASN A 86 -0.19 6.81 -18.70
CA ASN A 86 -0.74 5.77 -17.82
C ASN A 86 -1.09 6.32 -16.44
N MET A 87 -0.22 7.12 -15.86
CA MET A 87 -0.46 7.77 -14.56
C MET A 87 -1.60 8.81 -14.63
N ALA A 88 -1.78 9.48 -15.76
CA ALA A 88 -2.93 10.36 -16.00
C ALA A 88 -4.24 9.58 -16.18
N ARG A 89 -4.22 8.44 -16.88
CA ARG A 89 -5.36 7.51 -17.02
C ARG A 89 -5.76 6.89 -15.68
N MET A 90 -4.81 6.73 -14.75
CA MET A 90 -5.10 6.36 -13.36
C MET A 90 -5.73 7.52 -12.57
N GLY A 91 -5.63 8.76 -13.06
CA GLY A 91 -6.22 9.99 -12.50
C GLY A 91 -5.26 10.83 -11.64
N TRP A 92 -3.94 10.62 -11.75
CA TRP A 92 -2.97 11.11 -10.77
C TRP A 92 -2.06 12.19 -11.37
N LEU A 93 -2.01 12.27 -12.71
CA LEU A 93 -1.41 13.35 -13.47
C LEU A 93 -2.48 14.06 -14.32
N VAL A 94 -2.26 15.35 -14.57
CA VAL A 94 -2.98 16.13 -15.57
C VAL A 94 -2.07 16.36 -16.77
N PRO A 95 -2.48 15.98 -18.00
CA PRO A 95 -1.68 16.20 -19.19
C PRO A 95 -1.60 17.69 -19.57
N PRO A 96 -0.58 18.10 -20.35
CA PRO A 96 -0.53 19.42 -20.95
C PRO A 96 -1.81 19.74 -21.72
N PHE A 97 -2.47 20.85 -21.38
CA PHE A 97 -3.71 21.28 -22.03
C PHE A 97 -3.83 22.80 -22.06
N GLY A 98 -4.33 23.34 -23.18
CA GLY A 98 -4.52 24.78 -23.38
C GLY A 98 -3.21 25.55 -23.24
N ASN A 99 -3.18 26.51 -22.31
CA ASN A 99 -2.02 27.36 -22.01
C ASN A 99 -0.96 26.66 -21.15
N ASN A 100 -1.31 25.58 -20.45
CA ASN A 100 -0.33 24.81 -19.69
C ASN A 100 0.36 23.79 -20.63
N LYS A 101 1.67 23.93 -20.80
CA LYS A 101 2.49 23.06 -21.64
C LYS A 101 3.23 21.97 -20.87
N SER A 102 2.94 21.81 -19.57
CA SER A 102 3.61 20.85 -18.68
C SER A 102 2.65 19.87 -18.03
N TRP A 103 3.12 18.65 -17.81
CA TRP A 103 2.45 17.64 -16.99
C TRP A 103 2.41 18.09 -15.52
N GLN A 104 1.29 17.85 -14.85
CA GLN A 104 1.10 18.25 -13.45
C GLN A 104 0.73 17.08 -12.56
N TYR A 105 1.51 16.86 -11.51
CA TYR A 105 1.11 15.97 -10.42
C TYR A 105 0.17 16.68 -9.46
N ILE A 106 -1.00 16.07 -9.25
CA ILE A 106 -2.08 16.66 -8.44
C ILE A 106 -2.14 16.06 -7.03
N GLY A 107 -1.13 15.28 -6.63
CA GLY A 107 -1.09 14.65 -5.31
C GLY A 107 -2.00 13.44 -5.15
N GLY A 108 -2.55 12.90 -6.25
CA GLY A 108 -3.35 11.69 -6.25
C GLY A 108 -2.53 10.48 -5.82
N GLU A 109 -3.10 9.65 -4.94
CA GLU A 109 -2.43 8.50 -4.32
C GLU A 109 -3.42 7.38 -3.96
N PRO A 110 -2.98 6.11 -3.79
CA PRO A 110 -3.84 5.08 -3.26
C PRO A 110 -3.86 5.24 -1.74
N TYR A 111 -5.02 5.19 -1.09
CA TYR A 111 -5.06 5.21 0.37
C TYR A 111 -4.51 3.90 0.93
N ASN A 112 -3.20 3.86 1.14
CA ASN A 112 -2.42 2.62 1.13
C ASN A 112 -2.36 1.89 2.47
N ASN A 113 -3.06 2.37 3.51
CA ASN A 113 -3.31 1.60 4.74
C ASN A 113 -3.95 0.24 4.45
N TYR A 114 -4.73 0.15 3.36
CA TYR A 114 -5.05 -1.10 2.68
C TYR A 114 -4.47 -1.10 1.27
N HIS A 115 -3.71 -2.14 0.92
CA HIS A 115 -3.45 -2.47 -0.47
C HIS A 115 -2.95 -3.91 -0.63
N VAL A 116 -3.20 -4.51 -1.79
CA VAL A 116 -2.60 -5.77 -2.22
C VAL A 116 -1.67 -5.49 -3.37
N ALA A 117 -0.43 -5.96 -3.32
CA ALA A 117 0.53 -5.71 -4.39
C ALA A 117 1.41 -6.92 -4.69
N THR A 118 1.86 -7.00 -5.93
CA THR A 118 2.85 -7.99 -6.37
C THR A 118 4.18 -7.69 -5.71
N VAL A 119 4.82 -8.68 -5.09
CA VAL A 119 6.12 -8.47 -4.41
C VAL A 119 7.23 -8.10 -5.39
N SER A 120 7.27 -8.75 -6.55
CA SER A 120 8.36 -8.57 -7.51
C SER A 120 8.43 -7.18 -8.14
N MET A 121 7.32 -6.43 -8.19
CA MET A 121 7.31 -5.07 -8.77
C MET A 121 8.27 -4.12 -8.05
N TRP A 122 8.46 -4.31 -6.73
CA TRP A 122 9.31 -3.45 -5.91
C TRP A 122 10.80 -3.66 -6.15
N SER A 123 11.16 -4.67 -6.94
CA SER A 123 12.54 -4.92 -7.39
C SER A 123 12.81 -4.45 -8.81
N ASP A 124 11.84 -3.82 -9.48
CA ASP A 124 12.01 -3.31 -10.84
C ASP A 124 13.08 -2.20 -10.88
N PRO A 125 14.08 -2.28 -11.78
CA PRO A 125 15.14 -1.28 -11.87
C PRO A 125 14.68 0.16 -12.02
N LYS A 126 13.57 0.41 -12.74
CA LYS A 126 13.03 1.76 -12.95
C LYS A 126 12.59 2.36 -11.62
N TRP A 127 11.85 1.57 -10.85
CA TRP A 127 11.42 1.96 -9.51
C TRP A 127 12.61 2.15 -8.55
N LEU A 128 13.58 1.24 -8.60
CA LEU A 128 14.75 1.32 -7.73
C LEU A 128 15.59 2.56 -8.01
N ASN A 129 15.71 2.97 -9.27
CA ASN A 129 16.40 4.19 -9.64
C ASN A 129 15.72 5.43 -9.03
N TYR A 130 14.39 5.49 -9.12
CA TYR A 130 13.60 6.57 -8.53
C TYR A 130 13.74 6.61 -7.00
N LEU A 131 13.52 5.47 -6.34
CA LEU A 131 13.65 5.37 -4.89
C LEU A 131 15.05 5.76 -4.41
N THR A 132 16.10 5.33 -5.12
CA THR A 132 17.50 5.67 -4.79
C THR A 132 17.76 7.17 -4.88
N THR A 133 17.17 7.85 -5.87
CA THR A 133 17.30 9.30 -6.01
C THR A 133 16.64 10.04 -4.85
N LEU A 134 15.43 9.63 -4.46
CA LEU A 134 14.74 10.20 -3.31
C LEU A 134 15.52 10.03 -2.00
N GLU A 135 16.17 8.88 -1.83
CA GLU A 135 17.00 8.61 -0.66
C GLU A 135 18.28 9.45 -0.64
N ALA A 136 18.97 9.57 -1.78
CA ALA A 136 20.18 10.38 -1.91
C ALA A 136 19.91 11.87 -1.60
N GLU A 137 18.72 12.37 -1.93
CA GLU A 137 18.32 13.74 -1.62
C GLU A 137 17.82 13.94 -0.17
N PHE A 138 17.76 12.87 0.63
CA PHE A 138 17.14 12.85 1.96
C PHE A 138 15.66 13.24 1.93
N GLY A 139 14.96 12.89 0.85
CA GLY A 139 13.60 13.32 0.53
C GLY A 139 12.59 13.10 1.65
N PHE A 140 12.57 11.89 2.22
CA PHE A 140 11.66 11.51 3.32
C PHE A 140 11.80 12.41 4.56
N PHE A 141 13.03 12.80 4.89
CA PHE A 141 13.33 13.57 6.09
C PHE A 141 13.24 15.09 5.88
N LYS A 142 13.60 15.59 4.69
CA LYS A 142 13.49 17.02 4.36
C LYS A 142 12.08 17.42 3.93
N HIS A 143 11.43 16.62 3.09
CA HIS A 143 10.21 17.02 2.37
C HIS A 143 8.92 16.34 2.83
N ARG A 144 8.98 15.45 3.85
CA ARG A 144 7.82 14.72 4.39
C ARG A 144 7.13 13.90 3.30
N MET A 145 7.93 13.15 2.55
CA MET A 145 7.42 12.29 1.50
C MET A 145 6.59 11.14 2.10
N GLY A 146 5.30 11.11 1.78
CA GLY A 146 4.38 10.04 2.16
C GLY A 146 4.56 8.81 1.28
N ASP A 147 4.42 7.62 1.86
CA ASP A 147 4.54 6.37 1.13
C ASP A 147 3.41 6.15 0.13
N ALA A 148 2.21 6.67 0.38
CA ALA A 148 1.08 6.59 -0.55
C ALA A 148 1.38 7.34 -1.87
N ASN A 149 1.79 8.62 -1.82
CA ASN A 149 2.26 9.34 -3.00
C ASN A 149 3.44 8.63 -3.67
N ILE A 150 4.35 8.03 -2.91
CA ILE A 150 5.47 7.29 -3.49
C ILE A 150 4.99 6.03 -4.23
N HIS A 151 3.95 5.34 -3.74
CA HIS A 151 3.30 4.24 -4.44
C HIS A 151 2.64 4.70 -5.75
N ALA A 152 2.23 5.97 -5.85
CA ALA A 152 1.80 6.57 -7.11
C ALA A 152 2.78 6.44 -8.23
N PHE A 153 3.99 6.89 -7.95
CA PHE A 153 5.05 6.87 -8.92
C PHE A 153 5.45 5.44 -9.23
N ALA A 154 5.41 4.52 -8.26
CA ALA A 154 5.58 3.10 -8.53
C ALA A 154 4.53 2.58 -9.53
N MET A 155 3.26 2.90 -9.34
CA MET A 155 2.18 2.49 -10.23
C MET A 155 2.34 3.10 -11.63
N GLY A 156 2.55 4.41 -11.73
CA GLY A 156 2.75 5.11 -13.01
C GLY A 156 3.99 4.66 -13.78
N MET A 157 5.09 4.31 -13.09
CA MET A 157 6.34 3.85 -13.72
C MET A 157 6.28 2.40 -14.18
N LEU A 158 5.52 1.54 -13.48
CA LEU A 158 5.64 0.09 -13.64
C LEU A 158 4.42 -0.57 -14.26
N LEU A 159 3.24 0.04 -14.15
CA LEU A 159 1.97 -0.62 -14.42
C LEU A 159 1.22 0.04 -15.56
N GLN A 160 0.46 -0.77 -16.30
CA GLN A 160 -0.62 -0.30 -17.15
C GLN A 160 -1.88 -0.06 -16.29
N PRO A 161 -2.79 0.86 -16.67
CA PRO A 161 -4.00 1.16 -15.89
C PRO A 161 -4.87 -0.07 -15.59
N GLU A 162 -4.91 -1.04 -16.51
CA GLU A 162 -5.68 -2.28 -16.36
C GLU A 162 -5.07 -3.25 -15.33
N GLU A 163 -3.79 -3.05 -14.97
CA GLU A 163 -3.11 -3.83 -13.94
C GLU A 163 -3.36 -3.26 -12.52
N VAL A 164 -4.19 -2.22 -12.40
CA VAL A 164 -4.53 -1.55 -11.14
C VAL A 164 -6.01 -1.78 -10.81
N GLY A 165 -6.27 -2.42 -9.67
CA GLY A 165 -7.63 -2.74 -9.23
C GLY A 165 -8.16 -1.81 -8.12
N LEU A 166 -9.34 -1.23 -8.32
CA LEU A 166 -10.04 -0.47 -7.28
C LEU A 166 -11.09 -1.35 -6.58
N LYS A 167 -10.89 -1.61 -5.28
CA LYS A 167 -11.72 -2.54 -4.48
C LYS A 167 -12.58 -1.82 -3.43
N ASN A 168 -13.45 -0.93 -3.89
CA ASN A 168 -14.33 -0.14 -3.02
C ASN A 168 -15.16 -1.01 -2.06
N GLU A 169 -15.55 -2.22 -2.47
CA GLU A 169 -16.44 -3.10 -1.70
C GLU A 169 -15.76 -3.99 -0.65
N PHE A 170 -14.43 -4.02 -0.56
CA PHE A 170 -13.77 -4.87 0.45
C PHE A 170 -14.15 -4.39 1.87
N PRO A 171 -14.58 -5.29 2.78
CA PRO A 171 -15.16 -4.87 4.06
C PRO A 171 -14.07 -4.43 5.04
N TYR A 172 -13.65 -3.17 4.93
CA TYR A 172 -12.53 -2.58 5.69
C TYR A 172 -12.83 -1.15 6.11
N VAL A 173 -12.30 -0.73 7.25
CA VAL A 173 -12.21 0.67 7.66
C VAL A 173 -10.86 0.92 8.33
N HIS A 174 -10.36 2.14 8.21
CA HIS A 174 -9.13 2.60 8.85
C HIS A 174 -9.44 3.80 9.73
N ASN A 175 -8.85 3.84 10.93
CA ASN A 175 -9.11 4.82 11.98
C ASN A 175 -10.58 4.80 12.49
N ILE A 176 -10.80 3.95 13.50
CA ILE A 176 -12.10 3.65 14.15
C ILE A 176 -12.88 4.88 14.65
N ASN A 177 -12.23 6.03 14.81
CA ASN A 177 -12.89 7.27 15.24
C ASN A 177 -13.92 7.79 14.22
N GLY A 178 -13.91 7.28 12.98
CA GLY A 178 -14.90 7.60 11.94
C GLY A 178 -16.08 6.63 11.81
N MET A 179 -16.14 5.54 12.58
CA MET A 179 -17.15 4.48 12.39
C MET A 179 -18.63 4.94 12.43
N PRO A 180 -19.05 5.89 13.30
CA PRO A 180 -20.46 6.31 13.33
C PRO A 180 -20.91 7.09 12.09
N ALA A 181 -19.99 7.67 11.31
CA ALA A 181 -20.32 8.51 10.16
C ALA A 181 -20.64 7.71 8.87
N TYR A 182 -20.25 6.43 8.82
CA TYR A 182 -20.33 5.61 7.60
C TYR A 182 -21.41 4.50 7.64
N GLY A 183 -22.24 4.43 8.69
CA GLY A 183 -23.41 3.54 8.72
C GLY A 183 -23.10 2.03 8.69
N TYR A 184 -21.84 1.63 8.89
CA TYR A 184 -21.46 0.22 8.92
C TYR A 184 -21.96 -0.45 10.21
N GLN A 185 -22.95 -1.33 10.07
CA GLN A 185 -23.24 -2.35 11.08
C GLN A 185 -22.08 -3.36 11.05
N VAL A 186 -21.35 -3.50 12.16
CA VAL A 186 -20.37 -4.60 12.29
C VAL A 186 -21.18 -5.89 12.35
N GLU A 187 -21.19 -6.67 11.28
CA GLU A 187 -21.71 -8.03 11.35
C GLU A 187 -20.82 -8.81 12.32
N LYS A 188 -21.42 -9.44 13.34
CA LYS A 188 -20.68 -10.31 14.25
C LYS A 188 -19.97 -11.36 13.42
N CYS A 189 -18.65 -11.47 13.55
CA CYS A 189 -17.88 -12.58 13.00
C CYS A 189 -18.57 -13.90 13.38
N GLU A 190 -18.76 -14.79 12.40
CA GLU A 190 -19.38 -16.08 12.67
C GLU A 190 -18.59 -16.84 13.76
N PRO A 191 -19.26 -17.44 14.76
CA PRO A 191 -18.60 -18.16 15.86
C PRO A 191 -17.65 -19.30 15.41
N ARG A 192 -17.85 -19.81 14.19
CA ARG A 192 -17.01 -20.85 13.58
C ARG A 192 -15.61 -20.32 13.26
N LEU A 193 -15.50 -19.09 12.74
CA LEU A 193 -14.23 -18.44 12.42
C LEU A 193 -13.44 -18.09 13.69
N GLU A 194 -14.11 -17.72 14.78
CA GLU A 194 -13.44 -17.46 16.07
C GLU A 194 -12.74 -18.70 16.64
N LYS A 195 -13.34 -19.88 16.51
CA LYS A 195 -12.72 -21.15 16.96
C LYS A 195 -11.49 -21.52 16.13
N GLU A 196 -11.52 -21.32 14.82
CA GLU A 196 -10.38 -21.59 13.94
C GLU A 196 -9.22 -20.60 14.13
N VAL A 197 -9.52 -19.32 14.39
CA VAL A 197 -8.47 -18.33 14.71
C VAL A 197 -7.83 -18.66 16.08
N ARG A 198 -8.61 -19.14 17.06
CA ARG A 198 -8.11 -19.58 18.37
C ARG A 198 -7.27 -20.86 18.31
N SER A 199 -7.62 -21.83 17.47
CA SER A 199 -6.84 -23.07 17.34
C SER A 199 -5.48 -22.85 16.65
N VAL A 200 -5.43 -21.94 15.68
CA VAL A 200 -4.18 -21.55 14.99
C VAL A 200 -3.28 -20.68 15.87
N THR A 201 -3.85 -19.88 16.77
CA THR A 201 -3.05 -19.08 17.73
C THR A 201 -2.48 -19.92 18.87
N HIS A 202 -3.14 -21.01 19.27
CA HIS A 202 -2.60 -21.95 20.28
C HIS A 202 -1.43 -22.79 19.77
N SER A 203 -1.31 -22.99 18.46
CA SER A 203 -0.24 -23.80 17.85
C SER A 203 1.07 -23.04 17.64
N LEU A 204 1.12 -21.74 17.99
CA LEU A 204 2.28 -20.86 17.78
C LEU A 204 2.96 -20.32 19.05
N GLU A 205 2.58 -20.77 20.25
CA GLU A 205 3.24 -20.36 21.49
C GLU A 205 3.56 -21.55 22.40
N ILE A 206 4.73 -22.19 22.24
CA ILE A 206 5.65 -22.48 23.36
C ILE A 206 7.08 -22.66 22.83
N GLY A 207 7.87 -21.61 22.94
CA GLY A 207 9.34 -21.62 22.90
C GLY A 207 9.77 -20.53 23.87
N GLU A 208 10.16 -20.95 25.08
CA GLU A 208 10.45 -20.09 26.22
C GLU A 208 11.40 -18.94 25.89
N LEU A 209 11.01 -17.71 26.20
CA LEU A 209 11.94 -16.62 26.49
C LEU A 209 11.40 -15.75 27.64
N GLY A 210 12.29 -15.52 28.59
CA GLY A 210 11.99 -15.11 29.94
C GLY A 210 11.41 -13.70 30.13
N LYS A 211 10.86 -13.55 31.33
CA LYS A 211 10.29 -12.36 31.96
C LYS A 211 11.11 -11.09 31.72
N THR A 212 10.66 -10.22 30.82
CA THR A 212 10.67 -8.74 30.99
C THR A 212 9.68 -8.11 30.00
N GLY A 213 8.95 -7.10 30.45
CA GLY A 213 7.69 -6.67 29.84
C GLY A 213 7.75 -5.99 28.47
N ARG A 214 6.57 -6.00 27.83
CA ARG A 214 6.05 -5.10 26.79
C ARG A 214 6.60 -5.29 25.36
N ALA A 215 5.89 -6.06 24.53
CA ALA A 215 5.79 -5.81 23.07
C ALA A 215 4.66 -6.60 22.38
N LYS A 216 3.85 -5.84 21.62
CA LYS A 216 3.12 -6.11 20.36
C LYS A 216 2.93 -7.57 19.89
N LYS A 217 1.67 -7.98 19.71
CA LYS A 217 1.27 -9.11 18.85
C LYS A 217 0.74 -8.59 17.52
N ASN A 218 1.56 -8.69 16.46
CA ASN A 218 1.13 -8.58 15.06
C ASN A 218 0.57 -9.95 14.64
N LEU A 219 -0.68 -10.02 14.18
CA LEU A 219 -1.23 -11.24 13.60
C LEU A 219 -1.20 -11.14 12.06
N LEU A 220 -0.16 -11.69 11.46
CA LEU A 220 -0.08 -12.00 10.03
C LEU A 220 -0.64 -13.40 9.80
N ARG A 221 -1.78 -13.54 9.12
CA ARG A 221 -2.27 -14.84 8.64
C ARG A 221 -1.68 -15.07 7.24
N VAL A 222 -0.61 -15.85 7.15
CA VAL A 222 -0.07 -16.38 5.90
C VAL A 222 -0.64 -17.78 5.72
N ILE A 223 -1.50 -17.97 4.71
CA ILE A 223 -1.93 -19.31 4.30
C ILE A 223 -0.85 -19.86 3.36
N LYS A 224 -0.19 -20.94 3.79
CA LYS A 224 0.75 -21.73 3.00
C LYS A 224 -0.08 -22.68 2.12
N LYS A 225 0.22 -22.74 0.83
CA LYS A 225 -0.43 -23.65 -0.12
C LYS A 225 0.16 -25.06 0.03
N GLU A 226 -0.68 -26.08 0.11
CA GLU A 226 -0.35 -27.45 -0.33
C GLU A 226 -0.43 -27.53 -1.86
#